data_AF-A0A7C5HSH6-F1
#
_entry.id   AF-A0A7C5HSH6-F1
#
_cell.length_a   1.000
_cell.length_b   1.000
_cell.length_c   1.000
_cell.angle_alpha   90.00
_cell.angle_beta   90.00
_cell.angle_gamma   90.00
#
_symmetry.space_group_name_H-M   'P 1'
#
loop_
_entity.id
_entity.type
_entity.pdbx_description
1 polymer ?
#
loop_
_entity_poly.entity_id
_entity_poly.type
_entity_poly.pdbx_seq_one_letter_code
_entity_poly.pdbx_strand_id
1 'polypeptide(L)'
;SQFSLNKLEKTETLITTFIEFNQIENDLSSIAEWVFHGGKLLIAIRPDNTASISPLLSAVGIRSVDSGYVISQGVEFISPLLPGAAGQIFGNSFINNSSLPVALDREADIHIISGDEQGIPILWDADYGDGKIVFINTDQFIGKDSRGIISAAYSLLNPVTIYPVINSAVFFIDDFPAPIPEGTDKAIFRQFNRDIKGFFLNIWLPDMQEIQNKFKLKFSVVAIENYTDSVKPPFQFTAGQEDIFQFFGGFILRDGGEIGLHGYNHIPFCMEGDGINQLLEYPSWTSESHMQSSISELNRFILSFFPDVKPQVYVPVSNILCKDAREWLPAVIPDLRVIASVYLPDAEVPAYVQEFEEASDGIIEFPRITSGYMPNDYMKWAAVNELGLHYVFSHFIHPDDVLDSYRNQGSSWTHMRKVLNDFLLWIYSAAPGIRNLTASQGAMAVQRYARVIPNYECDAKECRLSLEGFYDSAWFLLRTQMRPQNVVNGSISRIADDIYLLEAKAENVIIGFGGQP
;
A
#
# COMPACT_ATOMS: atom_id res chain seq x y z
N SER A 1 -6.29 -33.13 -11.22
CA SER A 1 -5.38 -32.59 -10.18
C SER A 1 -4.19 -33.54 -10.03
N GLN A 2 -2.97 -33.03 -9.80
CA GLN A 2 -1.78 -33.82 -9.39
C GLN A 2 -1.59 -33.78 -7.86
N PHE A 3 -2.70 -33.65 -7.11
CA PHE A 3 -2.65 -33.74 -5.66
C PHE A 3 -2.38 -35.20 -5.29
N SER A 4 -1.41 -35.42 -4.41
CA SER A 4 -1.04 -36.76 -3.94
C SER A 4 -0.92 -36.68 -2.44
N LEU A 5 -1.69 -37.51 -1.74
CA LEU A 5 -1.72 -37.61 -0.27
C LEU A 5 -0.33 -37.85 0.33
N ASN A 6 0.57 -38.50 -0.40
CA ASN A 6 1.97 -38.70 0.01
C ASN A 6 2.75 -37.38 0.23
N LYS A 7 2.23 -36.25 -0.26
CA LYS A 7 2.82 -34.93 0.01
C LYS A 7 2.38 -34.35 1.35
N LEU A 8 1.22 -34.74 1.89
CA LEU A 8 0.70 -34.21 3.17
C LEU A 8 1.60 -34.57 4.34
N GLU A 9 2.21 -35.75 4.35
CA GLU A 9 3.15 -36.19 5.41
C GLU A 9 4.37 -35.26 5.57
N LYS A 10 4.73 -34.49 4.53
CA LYS A 10 5.85 -33.54 4.54
C LYS A 10 5.40 -32.08 4.50
N THR A 11 4.09 -31.84 4.58
CA THR A 11 3.50 -30.52 4.47
C THR A 11 3.11 -30.05 5.86
N GLU A 12 3.54 -28.83 6.22
CA GLU A 12 3.10 -28.18 7.46
C GLU A 12 1.78 -27.44 7.28
N THR A 13 1.63 -26.77 6.12
CA THR A 13 0.48 -25.93 5.80
C THR A 13 -0.05 -26.24 4.41
N LEU A 14 -1.37 -26.42 4.30
CA LEU A 14 -2.12 -26.55 3.05
C LEU A 14 -2.95 -25.29 2.82
N ILE A 15 -2.90 -24.75 1.59
CA ILE A 15 -3.73 -23.61 1.18
C ILE A 15 -4.56 -24.03 -0.04
N THR A 16 -5.88 -23.79 0.00
CA THR A 16 -6.75 -23.99 -1.15
C THR A 16 -7.18 -22.64 -1.74
N THR A 17 -7.03 -22.48 -3.05
CA THR A 17 -7.29 -21.23 -3.78
C THR A 17 -8.29 -21.40 -4.92
N PHE A 18 -9.12 -22.43 -4.86
CA PHE A 18 -10.12 -22.77 -5.87
C PHE A 18 -11.46 -23.11 -5.21
N ILE A 19 -12.56 -22.98 -5.94
CA ILE A 19 -13.91 -23.18 -5.38
C ILE A 19 -14.46 -24.61 -5.59
N GLU A 20 -14.00 -25.31 -6.62
CA GLU A 20 -14.52 -26.63 -7.02
C GLU A 20 -13.84 -27.79 -6.28
N PHE A 21 -14.29 -28.08 -5.06
CA PHE A 21 -13.70 -29.13 -4.21
C PHE A 21 -13.96 -30.56 -4.69
N ASN A 22 -14.90 -30.77 -5.62
CA ASN A 22 -15.15 -32.08 -6.25
C ASN A 22 -13.90 -32.67 -6.90
N GLN A 23 -12.93 -31.84 -7.31
CA GLN A 23 -11.67 -32.29 -7.91
C GLN A 23 -10.72 -32.99 -6.92
N ILE A 24 -10.99 -32.87 -5.61
CA ILE A 24 -10.24 -33.48 -4.52
C ILE A 24 -11.15 -34.22 -3.53
N GLU A 25 -12.40 -34.56 -3.92
CA GLU A 25 -13.41 -35.15 -3.03
C GLU A 25 -12.90 -36.38 -2.27
N ASN A 26 -12.14 -37.25 -2.95
CA ASN A 26 -11.57 -38.46 -2.36
C ASN A 26 -10.50 -38.18 -1.29
N ASP A 27 -9.91 -36.99 -1.29
CA ASP A 27 -8.84 -36.58 -0.40
C ASP A 27 -9.35 -35.77 0.81
N LEU A 28 -10.60 -35.26 0.79
CA LEU A 28 -11.12 -34.34 1.80
C LEU A 28 -11.12 -34.92 3.21
N SER A 29 -11.49 -36.20 3.37
CA SER A 29 -11.42 -36.88 4.67
C SER A 29 -9.99 -37.02 5.16
N SER A 30 -9.04 -37.29 4.26
CA SER A 30 -7.62 -37.40 4.60
C SER A 30 -7.02 -36.05 4.97
N ILE A 31 -7.46 -34.97 4.32
CA ILE A 31 -7.09 -33.59 4.68
C ILE A 31 -7.63 -33.27 6.07
N ALA A 32 -8.90 -33.57 6.36
CA ALA A 32 -9.48 -33.35 7.68
C ALA A 32 -8.74 -34.15 8.77
N GLU A 33 -8.42 -35.42 8.53
CA GLU A 33 -7.63 -36.25 9.45
C GLU A 33 -6.21 -35.70 9.64
N TRP A 34 -5.55 -35.24 8.57
CA TRP A 34 -4.24 -34.60 8.64
C TRP A 34 -4.27 -33.32 9.47
N VAL A 35 -5.30 -32.47 9.31
CA VAL A 35 -5.49 -31.30 10.18
C VAL A 35 -5.69 -31.73 11.63
N PHE A 36 -6.55 -32.72 11.90
CA PHE A 36 -6.80 -33.21 13.26
C PHE A 36 -5.50 -33.63 13.98
N HIS A 37 -4.51 -34.11 13.24
CA HIS A 37 -3.19 -34.51 13.74
C HIS A 37 -2.10 -33.42 13.68
N GLY A 38 -2.48 -32.14 13.57
CA GLY A 38 -1.54 -31.01 13.64
C GLY A 38 -1.32 -30.26 12.33
N GLY A 39 -1.96 -30.68 11.24
CA GLY A 39 -1.93 -29.97 9.97
C GLY A 39 -2.60 -28.60 10.05
N LYS A 40 -2.16 -27.65 9.21
CA LYS A 40 -2.69 -26.28 9.15
C LYS A 40 -3.36 -26.03 7.81
N LEU A 41 -4.63 -25.65 7.79
CA LEU A 41 -5.39 -25.45 6.56
C LEU A 41 -5.89 -24.02 6.42
N LEU A 42 -5.56 -23.36 5.31
CA LEU A 42 -6.21 -22.13 4.89
C LEU A 42 -7.11 -22.40 3.67
N ILE A 43 -8.40 -22.15 3.84
CA ILE A 43 -9.36 -22.06 2.74
C ILE A 43 -9.45 -20.60 2.34
N ALA A 44 -8.65 -20.19 1.34
CA ALA A 44 -8.44 -18.79 0.98
C ALA A 44 -9.57 -18.18 0.14
N ILE A 45 -10.50 -19.00 -0.32
CA ILE A 45 -11.69 -18.59 -1.08
C ILE A 45 -12.82 -19.55 -0.76
N ARG A 46 -14.06 -19.04 -0.72
CA ARG A 46 -15.23 -19.84 -0.41
C ARG A 46 -15.39 -21.00 -1.39
N PRO A 47 -15.48 -22.26 -0.91
CA PRO A 47 -15.77 -23.41 -1.75
C PRO A 47 -17.26 -23.47 -2.17
N ASP A 48 -17.54 -24.21 -3.24
CA ASP A 48 -18.92 -24.49 -3.64
C ASP A 48 -19.65 -25.38 -2.64
N ASN A 49 -20.92 -25.07 -2.37
CA ASN A 49 -21.76 -25.83 -1.44
C ASN A 49 -22.17 -27.17 -2.05
N THR A 50 -21.33 -28.19 -1.86
CA THR A 50 -21.48 -29.54 -2.40
C THR A 50 -21.49 -30.56 -1.26
N ALA A 51 -22.14 -31.71 -1.45
CA ALA A 51 -22.20 -32.74 -0.39
C ALA A 51 -20.81 -33.26 0.01
N SER A 52 -19.88 -33.26 -0.95
CA SER A 52 -18.49 -33.72 -0.83
C SER A 52 -17.70 -32.95 0.21
N ILE A 53 -17.95 -31.64 0.40
CA ILE A 53 -17.19 -30.82 1.34
C ILE A 53 -17.65 -30.94 2.80
N SER A 54 -18.79 -31.58 3.08
CA SER A 54 -19.36 -31.67 4.42
C SER A 54 -18.37 -32.12 5.52
N PRO A 55 -17.50 -33.15 5.31
CA PRO A 55 -16.52 -33.55 6.32
C PRO A 55 -15.55 -32.43 6.69
N LEU A 56 -15.13 -31.63 5.70
CA LEU A 56 -14.24 -30.49 5.89
C LEU A 56 -14.97 -29.33 6.57
N LEU A 57 -16.22 -29.07 6.21
CA LEU A 57 -17.00 -28.00 6.83
C LEU A 57 -17.24 -28.25 8.32
N SER A 58 -17.46 -29.49 8.73
CA SER A 58 -17.51 -29.83 10.16
C SER A 58 -16.17 -29.60 10.87
N ALA A 59 -15.04 -29.87 10.21
CA ALA A 59 -13.71 -29.63 10.76
C ALA A 59 -13.42 -28.13 10.97
N VAL A 60 -13.96 -27.25 10.12
CA VAL A 60 -13.74 -25.79 10.21
C VAL A 60 -14.71 -25.07 11.18
N GLY A 61 -15.43 -25.83 12.01
CA GLY A 61 -16.35 -25.29 13.00
C GLY A 61 -17.72 -24.87 12.44
N ILE A 62 -18.13 -25.37 11.27
CA ILE A 62 -19.47 -25.13 10.74
C ILE A 62 -20.42 -26.26 11.18
N ARG A 63 -21.44 -25.92 11.98
CA ARG A 63 -22.49 -26.86 12.38
C ARG A 63 -23.47 -27.19 11.27
N SER A 64 -23.85 -26.16 10.51
CA SER A 64 -24.82 -26.29 9.43
C SER A 64 -24.56 -25.24 8.37
N VAL A 65 -24.85 -25.62 7.13
CA VAL A 65 -24.86 -24.75 5.97
C VAL A 65 -26.25 -24.79 5.38
N ASP A 66 -26.88 -23.63 5.22
CA ASP A 66 -28.15 -23.57 4.50
C ASP A 66 -27.94 -23.65 2.98
N SER A 67 -28.99 -23.97 2.26
CA SER A 67 -28.93 -24.12 0.80
C SER A 67 -28.66 -22.77 0.11
N GLY A 68 -27.79 -22.78 -0.90
CA GLY A 68 -27.53 -21.60 -1.74
C GLY A 68 -26.45 -20.68 -1.18
N TYR A 69 -26.41 -19.46 -1.72
CA TYR A 69 -25.48 -18.42 -1.31
C TYR A 69 -26.24 -17.19 -0.81
N VAL A 70 -25.65 -16.50 0.15
CA VAL A 70 -26.13 -15.19 0.62
C VAL A 70 -25.22 -14.12 0.04
N ILE A 71 -25.85 -13.09 -0.54
CA ILE A 71 -25.15 -11.90 -1.01
C ILE A 71 -25.18 -10.86 0.09
N SER A 72 -24.01 -10.38 0.50
CA SER A 72 -23.87 -9.33 1.51
C SER A 72 -22.85 -8.27 1.08
N GLN A 73 -22.98 -7.06 1.64
CA GLN A 73 -22.16 -5.92 1.24
C GLN A 73 -21.12 -5.57 2.29
N GLY A 74 -19.94 -5.13 1.82
CA GLY A 74 -18.86 -4.67 2.68
C GLY A 74 -18.33 -5.71 3.65
N VAL A 75 -17.46 -5.26 4.54
CA VAL A 75 -16.87 -6.06 5.61
C VAL A 75 -16.71 -5.22 6.86
N GLU A 76 -16.98 -5.81 8.01
CA GLU A 76 -16.69 -5.26 9.34
C GLU A 76 -15.62 -6.11 10.02
N PHE A 77 -14.58 -5.46 10.54
CA PHE A 77 -13.54 -6.12 11.31
C PHE A 77 -13.89 -6.14 12.80
N ILE A 78 -14.26 -7.30 13.33
CA ILE A 78 -14.56 -7.48 14.77
C ILE A 78 -13.29 -7.65 15.62
N SER A 79 -12.16 -7.91 14.98
CA SER A 79 -10.87 -8.11 15.64
C SER A 79 -9.80 -7.20 15.02
N PRO A 80 -8.66 -6.98 15.69
CA PRO A 80 -7.51 -6.29 15.11
C PRO A 80 -6.73 -7.17 14.12
N LEU A 81 -7.43 -7.80 13.16
CA LEU A 81 -6.82 -8.65 12.14
C LEU A 81 -5.77 -7.89 11.32
N LEU A 82 -6.01 -6.60 11.03
CA LEU A 82 -5.03 -5.70 10.43
C LEU A 82 -4.82 -4.47 11.32
N PRO A 83 -3.64 -3.82 11.29
CA PRO A 83 -3.39 -2.58 12.02
C PRO A 83 -4.46 -1.51 11.73
N GLY A 84 -5.18 -1.06 12.77
CA GLY A 84 -6.21 -0.02 12.65
C GLY A 84 -7.55 -0.44 12.03
N ALA A 85 -7.73 -1.73 11.71
CA ALA A 85 -8.97 -2.22 11.12
C ALA A 85 -10.09 -2.49 12.16
N ALA A 86 -9.74 -2.80 13.41
CA ALA A 86 -10.74 -3.17 14.42
C ALA A 86 -11.88 -2.14 14.56
N GLY A 87 -13.11 -2.61 14.48
CA GLY A 87 -14.34 -1.81 14.53
C GLY A 87 -14.60 -0.95 13.30
N GLN A 88 -13.81 -1.08 12.23
CA GLN A 88 -14.03 -0.39 10.97
C GLN A 88 -14.90 -1.22 10.02
N ILE A 89 -15.72 -0.52 9.25
CA ILE A 89 -16.53 -1.06 8.16
C ILE A 89 -16.00 -0.48 6.86
N PHE A 90 -15.74 -1.33 5.87
CA PHE A 90 -15.27 -0.93 4.54
C PHE A 90 -16.07 -1.62 3.44
N GLY A 91 -16.09 -1.04 2.25
CA GLY A 91 -16.49 -1.76 1.04
C GLY A 91 -17.99 -1.87 0.80
N ASN A 92 -18.83 -1.13 1.53
CA ASN A 92 -20.29 -1.20 1.35
C ASN A 92 -20.73 -0.88 -0.10
N SER A 93 -19.93 -0.12 -0.85
CA SER A 93 -20.22 0.24 -2.25
C SER A 93 -19.47 -0.61 -3.30
N PHE A 94 -18.45 -1.38 -2.91
CA PHE A 94 -17.58 -2.07 -3.88
C PHE A 94 -17.24 -3.53 -3.55
N ILE A 95 -17.54 -4.02 -2.35
CA ILE A 95 -17.38 -5.43 -1.96
C ILE A 95 -18.78 -6.06 -1.89
N ASN A 96 -19.03 -7.04 -2.76
CA ASN A 96 -20.27 -7.82 -2.76
C ASN A 96 -19.93 -9.29 -2.53
N ASN A 97 -20.00 -9.74 -1.27
CA ASN A 97 -19.62 -11.09 -0.90
C ASN A 97 -20.67 -12.10 -1.35
N SER A 98 -20.26 -13.13 -2.08
CA SER A 98 -21.03 -14.36 -2.21
C SER A 98 -20.57 -15.35 -1.13
N SER A 99 -21.41 -15.56 -0.11
CA SER A 99 -21.04 -16.29 1.12
C SER A 99 -21.86 -17.57 1.30
N LEU A 100 -21.28 -18.59 1.95
CA LEU A 100 -22.06 -19.71 2.49
C LEU A 100 -22.85 -19.21 3.71
N PRO A 101 -24.16 -19.48 3.81
CA PRO A 101 -24.92 -19.24 5.02
C PRO A 101 -24.55 -20.28 6.08
N VAL A 102 -23.64 -19.92 6.98
CA VAL A 102 -23.08 -20.83 7.98
C VAL A 102 -23.58 -20.53 9.39
N ALA A 103 -23.82 -21.57 10.17
CA ALA A 103 -23.93 -21.48 11.62
C ALA A 103 -22.64 -22.03 12.25
N LEU A 104 -21.83 -21.14 12.82
CA LEU A 104 -20.54 -21.52 13.42
C LEU A 104 -20.67 -22.06 14.85
N ASP A 105 -19.73 -22.91 15.21
CA ASP A 105 -19.51 -23.34 16.59
C ASP A 105 -19.03 -22.22 17.50
N ARG A 106 -19.29 -22.37 18.80
CA ARG A 106 -18.88 -21.37 19.80
C ARG A 106 -17.36 -21.27 19.96
N GLU A 107 -16.63 -22.22 19.40
CA GLU A 107 -15.17 -22.31 19.44
C GLU A 107 -14.51 -21.63 18.23
N ALA A 108 -15.27 -21.14 17.25
CA ALA A 108 -14.73 -20.40 16.11
C ALA A 108 -14.51 -18.92 16.46
N ASP A 109 -13.31 -18.42 16.18
CA ASP A 109 -12.92 -17.03 16.40
C ASP A 109 -13.16 -16.20 15.12
N ILE A 110 -14.20 -15.37 15.15
CA ILE A 110 -14.61 -14.58 13.98
C ILE A 110 -13.80 -13.28 13.93
N HIS A 111 -13.17 -13.02 12.78
CA HIS A 111 -12.35 -11.84 12.55
C HIS A 111 -13.01 -10.80 11.62
N ILE A 112 -13.80 -11.26 10.66
CA ILE A 112 -14.53 -10.41 9.71
C ILE A 112 -15.96 -10.94 9.54
N ILE A 113 -16.94 -10.03 9.59
CA ILE A 113 -18.35 -10.26 9.18
C ILE A 113 -18.71 -9.34 8.01
N SER A 114 -19.86 -9.55 7.38
CA SER A 114 -20.37 -8.60 6.38
C SER A 114 -20.66 -7.24 7.02
N GLY A 115 -20.40 -6.17 6.27
CA GLY A 115 -20.56 -4.79 6.76
C GLY A 115 -22.01 -4.28 6.76
N ASP A 116 -22.93 -5.08 6.22
CA ASP A 116 -24.37 -4.84 6.24
C ASP A 116 -25.04 -5.45 7.48
N GLU A 117 -26.35 -5.17 7.64
CA GLU A 117 -27.13 -5.64 8.80
C GLU A 117 -27.24 -7.18 8.91
N GLN A 118 -26.80 -7.92 7.89
CA GLN A 118 -26.87 -9.39 7.89
C GLN A 118 -25.82 -10.02 8.81
N GLY A 119 -24.66 -9.37 9.01
CA GLY A 119 -23.60 -9.85 9.90
C GLY A 119 -23.09 -11.26 9.57
N ILE A 120 -23.01 -11.61 8.28
CA ILE A 120 -22.60 -12.94 7.84
C ILE A 120 -21.10 -13.16 8.14
N PRO A 121 -20.67 -14.28 8.75
CA PRO A 121 -19.26 -14.57 8.95
C PRO A 121 -18.48 -14.68 7.62
N ILE A 122 -17.43 -13.88 7.48
CA ILE A 122 -16.59 -13.78 6.27
C ILE A 122 -15.21 -14.39 6.51
N LEU A 123 -14.58 -14.16 7.65
CA LEU A 123 -13.27 -14.74 7.99
C LEU A 123 -13.26 -15.16 9.45
N TRP A 124 -12.90 -16.41 9.70
CA TRP A 124 -12.67 -16.93 11.05
C TRP A 124 -11.56 -17.99 11.04
N ASP A 125 -11.06 -18.28 12.23
CA ASP A 125 -10.23 -19.44 12.49
C ASP A 125 -10.84 -20.35 13.57
N ALA A 126 -10.40 -21.60 13.58
CA ALA A 126 -10.83 -22.60 14.55
C ALA A 126 -9.72 -23.63 14.76
N ASP A 127 -9.60 -24.12 16.00
CA ASP A 127 -8.77 -25.27 16.32
C ASP A 127 -9.51 -26.56 15.94
N TYR A 128 -8.80 -27.56 15.42
CA TYR A 128 -9.35 -28.87 15.12
C TYR A 128 -8.35 -29.98 15.46
N GLY A 129 -8.62 -30.70 16.55
CA GLY A 129 -7.63 -31.62 17.13
C GLY A 129 -6.38 -30.85 17.56
N ASP A 130 -5.22 -31.28 17.07
CA ASP A 130 -3.94 -30.58 17.29
C ASP A 130 -3.63 -29.54 16.19
N GLY A 131 -4.48 -29.42 15.16
CA GLY A 131 -4.29 -28.52 14.01
C GLY A 131 -5.11 -27.25 14.05
N LYS A 132 -4.96 -26.45 12.99
CA LYS A 132 -5.56 -25.12 12.86
C LYS A 132 -6.21 -24.95 11.49
N ILE A 133 -7.39 -24.34 11.45
CA ILE A 133 -8.05 -24.00 10.20
C ILE A 133 -8.41 -22.53 10.17
N VAL A 134 -8.18 -21.89 9.02
CA VAL A 134 -8.64 -20.53 8.71
C VAL A 134 -9.52 -20.59 7.47
N PHE A 135 -10.69 -19.95 7.53
CA PHE A 135 -11.68 -20.02 6.47
C PHE A 135 -12.06 -18.63 5.99
N ILE A 136 -12.00 -18.41 4.67
CA ILE A 136 -12.47 -17.21 3.99
C ILE A 136 -13.75 -17.55 3.22
N ASN A 137 -14.89 -17.05 3.70
CA ASN A 137 -16.23 -17.31 3.21
C ASN A 137 -16.73 -16.24 2.24
N THR A 138 -15.86 -15.80 1.32
CA THR A 138 -16.21 -14.86 0.25
C THR A 138 -15.45 -15.20 -1.03
N ASP A 139 -15.89 -14.64 -2.15
CA ASP A 139 -15.26 -14.69 -3.47
C ASP A 139 -14.50 -13.39 -3.83
N GLN A 140 -14.46 -12.40 -2.93
CA GLN A 140 -14.00 -11.04 -3.24
C GLN A 140 -12.48 -10.79 -3.05
N PHE A 141 -11.80 -11.49 -2.13
CA PHE A 141 -10.39 -11.21 -1.75
C PHE A 141 -9.35 -11.74 -2.75
N ILE A 142 -9.61 -11.56 -4.06
CA ILE A 142 -8.75 -12.01 -5.16
C ILE A 142 -7.87 -10.87 -5.71
N GLY A 143 -8.22 -9.63 -5.40
CA GLY A 143 -7.54 -8.44 -5.87
C GLY A 143 -6.29 -8.08 -5.06
N LYS A 144 -5.42 -7.27 -5.68
CA LYS A 144 -4.20 -6.76 -5.07
C LYS A 144 -4.46 -5.89 -3.84
N ASP A 145 -5.58 -5.18 -3.84
CA ASP A 145 -6.11 -4.36 -2.75
C ASP A 145 -6.53 -5.15 -1.51
N SER A 146 -6.62 -6.49 -1.59
CA SER A 146 -7.05 -7.37 -0.48
C SER A 146 -5.94 -8.28 0.05
N ARG A 147 -4.69 -8.15 -0.44
CA ARG A 147 -3.58 -9.06 -0.08
C ARG A 147 -3.21 -9.01 1.41
N GLY A 148 -3.43 -7.88 2.08
CA GLY A 148 -3.23 -7.75 3.52
C GLY A 148 -4.09 -8.74 4.31
N ILE A 149 -5.34 -8.94 3.90
CA ILE A 149 -6.23 -9.94 4.51
C ILE A 149 -5.72 -11.36 4.30
N ILE A 150 -5.25 -11.69 3.10
CA ILE A 150 -4.72 -13.04 2.82
C ILE A 150 -3.46 -13.31 3.67
N SER A 151 -2.57 -12.33 3.80
CA SER A 151 -1.40 -12.42 4.68
C SER A 151 -1.80 -12.59 6.14
N ALA A 152 -2.77 -11.81 6.61
CA ALA A 152 -3.28 -11.93 7.96
C ALA A 152 -3.95 -13.29 8.22
N ALA A 153 -4.77 -13.78 7.29
CA ALA A 153 -5.39 -15.11 7.35
C ALA A 153 -4.34 -16.21 7.46
N TYR A 154 -3.28 -16.15 6.65
CA TYR A 154 -2.17 -17.09 6.74
C TYR A 154 -1.47 -17.03 8.10
N SER A 155 -1.28 -15.82 8.64
CA SER A 155 -0.59 -15.64 9.93
C SER A 155 -1.33 -16.21 11.14
N LEU A 156 -2.64 -16.43 11.04
CA LEU A 156 -3.47 -17.06 12.09
C LEU A 156 -3.22 -18.58 12.23
N LEU A 157 -2.63 -19.22 11.21
CA LEU A 157 -2.39 -20.66 11.22
C LEU A 157 -1.33 -21.09 12.25
N ASN A 158 -0.51 -20.15 12.72
CA ASN A 158 0.64 -20.43 13.59
C ASN A 158 0.56 -19.60 14.87
N PRO A 159 0.98 -20.15 16.03
CA PRO A 159 1.10 -19.38 17.27
C PRO A 159 2.08 -18.20 17.18
N VAL A 160 3.07 -18.32 16.27
CA VAL A 160 4.03 -17.27 15.93
C VAL A 160 4.18 -17.24 14.42
N THR A 161 3.92 -16.07 13.83
CA THR A 161 4.26 -15.79 12.43
C THR A 161 5.12 -14.54 12.38
N ILE A 162 6.28 -14.62 11.71
CA ILE A 162 7.17 -13.48 11.45
C ILE A 162 7.37 -13.36 9.95
N TYR A 163 7.15 -12.17 9.39
CA TYR A 163 7.42 -11.89 7.98
C TYR A 163 7.99 -10.49 7.78
N PRO A 164 8.86 -10.30 6.76
CA PRO A 164 9.53 -9.02 6.56
C PRO A 164 8.53 -7.97 6.09
N VAL A 165 8.77 -6.72 6.46
CA VAL A 165 8.00 -5.56 6.02
C VAL A 165 8.94 -4.40 5.68
N ILE A 166 8.43 -3.43 4.92
CA ILE A 166 9.22 -2.28 4.46
C ILE A 166 9.34 -1.22 5.57
N ASN A 167 8.26 -1.03 6.35
CA ASN A 167 8.15 0.01 7.37
C ASN A 167 8.49 1.42 6.84
N SER A 168 7.56 1.98 6.05
CA SER A 168 7.75 3.26 5.36
C SER A 168 6.44 4.03 5.20
N ALA A 169 6.44 5.30 5.60
CA ALA A 169 5.43 6.30 5.31
C ALA A 169 6.03 7.39 4.42
N VAL A 170 5.52 7.54 3.20
CA VAL A 170 5.95 8.54 2.22
C VAL A 170 4.76 9.39 1.79
N PHE A 171 4.94 10.70 1.79
CA PHE A 171 3.94 11.67 1.37
C PHE A 171 4.48 12.48 0.18
N PHE A 172 3.86 12.30 -0.98
CA PHE A 172 4.20 12.97 -2.21
C PHE A 172 3.38 14.24 -2.41
N ILE A 173 3.99 15.24 -3.02
CA ILE A 173 3.27 16.38 -3.59
C ILE A 173 3.66 16.44 -5.05
N ASP A 174 2.72 16.01 -5.89
CA ASP A 174 2.90 15.99 -7.34
C ASP A 174 2.67 17.41 -7.87
N ASP A 175 3.28 17.73 -9.02
CA ASP A 175 3.29 19.08 -9.57
C ASP A 175 3.78 20.13 -8.57
N PHE A 176 4.88 19.83 -7.87
CA PHE A 176 5.40 20.75 -6.89
C PHE A 176 6.92 20.68 -6.71
N PRO A 177 7.62 21.82 -6.65
CA PRO A 177 7.12 23.16 -7.00
C PRO A 177 6.78 23.23 -8.49
N ALA A 178 5.64 23.83 -8.82
CA ALA A 178 5.21 24.10 -10.20
C ALA A 178 4.84 25.58 -10.35
N PRO A 179 4.69 26.08 -11.58
CA PRO A 179 4.16 27.41 -11.82
C PRO A 179 2.78 27.58 -11.19
N ILE A 180 2.59 28.67 -10.43
CA ILE A 180 1.29 28.97 -9.83
C ILE A 180 0.47 29.80 -10.83
N PRO A 181 -0.79 29.40 -11.12
CA PRO A 181 -1.69 30.20 -11.95
C PRO A 181 -1.89 31.61 -11.40
N GLU A 182 -1.85 32.61 -12.29
CA GLU A 182 -2.22 33.98 -11.93
C GLU A 182 -3.75 34.12 -11.81
N GLY A 183 -4.17 35.14 -11.05
CA GLY A 183 -5.57 35.51 -10.93
C GLY A 183 -6.25 34.99 -9.66
N THR A 184 -7.59 34.97 -9.70
CA THR A 184 -8.43 34.70 -8.53
C THR A 184 -9.37 33.55 -8.79
N ASP A 185 -9.41 32.58 -7.87
CA ASP A 185 -10.52 31.65 -7.77
C ASP A 185 -11.64 32.24 -6.88
N LYS A 186 -12.90 32.00 -7.25
CA LYS A 186 -14.06 32.57 -6.56
C LYS A 186 -14.24 32.00 -5.16
N ALA A 187 -14.00 30.70 -4.96
CA ALA A 187 -14.15 30.06 -3.67
C ALA A 187 -13.03 30.50 -2.72
N ILE A 188 -11.79 30.51 -3.20
CA ILE A 188 -10.62 31.01 -2.45
C ILE A 188 -10.78 32.48 -2.07
N PHE A 189 -11.15 33.35 -3.02
CA PHE A 189 -11.32 34.77 -2.73
C PHE A 189 -12.43 35.01 -1.70
N ARG A 190 -13.56 34.30 -1.81
CA ARG A 190 -14.66 34.40 -0.84
C ARG A 190 -14.22 33.96 0.56
N GLN A 191 -13.41 32.91 0.68
CA GLN A 191 -13.05 32.34 1.96
C GLN A 191 -11.87 33.06 2.63
N PHE A 192 -10.84 33.42 1.86
CA PHE A 192 -9.57 33.92 2.41
C PHE A 192 -9.26 35.37 2.03
N ASN A 193 -10.05 35.98 1.13
CA ASN A 193 -9.78 37.30 0.56
C ASN A 193 -8.34 37.40 0.02
N ARG A 194 -7.96 36.40 -0.79
CA ARG A 194 -6.65 36.26 -1.45
C ARG A 194 -6.86 35.84 -2.90
N ASP A 195 -5.90 36.21 -3.74
CA ASP A 195 -5.71 35.62 -5.06
C ASP A 195 -5.06 34.23 -4.94
N ILE A 196 -4.91 33.51 -6.05
CA ILE A 196 -4.40 32.13 -6.06
C ILE A 196 -2.98 32.07 -5.47
N LYS A 197 -2.08 32.96 -5.94
CA LYS A 197 -0.71 33.05 -5.43
C LYS A 197 -0.67 33.39 -3.94
N GLY A 198 -1.45 34.37 -3.50
CA GLY A 198 -1.55 34.75 -2.09
C GLY A 198 -2.12 33.64 -1.22
N PHE A 199 -3.04 32.82 -1.74
CA PHE A 199 -3.55 31.64 -1.05
C PHE A 199 -2.46 30.57 -0.86
N PHE A 200 -1.74 30.19 -1.93
CA PHE A 200 -0.72 29.16 -1.82
C PHE A 200 0.42 29.55 -0.86
N LEU A 201 0.88 30.80 -0.94
CA LEU A 201 1.98 31.29 -0.11
C LEU A 201 1.59 31.49 1.36
N ASN A 202 0.38 32.00 1.62
CA ASN A 202 0.01 32.48 2.96
C ASN A 202 -0.99 31.57 3.69
N ILE A 203 -1.59 30.59 3.02
CA ILE A 203 -2.61 29.70 3.59
C ILE A 203 -2.23 28.24 3.36
N TRP A 204 -2.18 27.79 2.10
CA TRP A 204 -1.95 26.37 1.81
C TRP A 204 -0.59 25.90 2.30
N LEU A 205 0.50 26.61 1.98
CA LEU A 205 1.84 26.19 2.42
C LEU A 205 1.91 26.15 3.96
N PRO A 206 1.60 27.22 4.72
CA PRO A 206 1.58 27.15 6.19
C PRO A 206 0.75 26.00 6.75
N ASP A 207 -0.43 25.73 6.17
CA ASP A 207 -1.29 24.62 6.60
C ASP A 207 -0.65 23.26 6.34
N MET A 208 0.02 23.07 5.20
CA MET A 208 0.78 21.86 4.89
C MET A 208 2.00 21.71 5.80
N GLN A 209 2.65 22.80 6.22
CA GLN A 209 3.72 22.77 7.22
C GLN A 209 3.21 22.34 8.60
N GLU A 210 2.02 22.80 8.99
CA GLU A 210 1.41 22.35 10.25
C GLU A 210 1.15 20.85 10.22
N ILE A 211 0.65 20.31 9.09
CA ILE A 211 0.50 18.87 8.86
C ILE A 211 1.85 18.16 8.92
N GLN A 212 2.86 18.67 8.22
CA GLN A 212 4.22 18.13 8.22
C GLN A 212 4.79 18.03 9.64
N ASN A 213 4.66 19.10 10.42
CA ASN A 213 5.17 19.18 11.78
C ASN A 213 4.41 18.30 12.77
N LYS A 214 3.09 18.17 12.60
CA LYS A 214 2.22 17.35 13.44
C LYS A 214 2.54 15.87 13.28
N PHE A 215 2.66 15.41 12.03
CA PHE A 215 2.86 14.00 11.71
C PHE A 215 4.33 13.65 11.45
N LYS A 216 5.25 14.62 11.53
CA LYS A 216 6.70 14.47 11.24
C LYS A 216 6.97 13.97 9.82
N LEU A 217 6.19 14.45 8.85
CA LEU A 217 6.33 14.06 7.44
C LEU A 217 7.61 14.63 6.83
N LYS A 218 8.13 13.93 5.83
CA LYS A 218 9.10 14.48 4.88
C LYS A 218 8.44 14.47 3.51
N PHE A 219 8.22 15.65 2.95
CA PHE A 219 7.57 15.74 1.64
C PHE A 219 8.55 15.33 0.54
N SER A 220 8.09 14.45 -0.35
CA SER A 220 8.78 14.13 -1.59
C SER A 220 8.03 14.82 -2.71
N VAL A 221 8.57 15.94 -3.18
CA VAL A 221 7.88 16.77 -4.16
C VAL A 221 8.44 16.46 -5.53
N VAL A 222 7.61 16.38 -6.56
CA VAL A 222 8.06 16.08 -7.92
C VAL A 222 7.71 17.23 -8.84
N ALA A 223 8.77 17.84 -9.38
CA ALA A 223 8.66 19.12 -10.08
C ALA A 223 8.31 18.94 -11.56
N ILE A 224 7.65 19.96 -12.08
CA ILE A 224 7.49 20.24 -13.51
C ILE A 224 7.96 21.68 -13.77
N GLU A 225 8.21 22.03 -15.02
CA GLU A 225 8.55 23.42 -15.38
C GLU A 225 7.35 24.24 -15.85
N ASN A 226 6.36 23.61 -16.49
CA ASN A 226 5.19 24.29 -17.06
C ASN A 226 4.06 23.32 -17.42
N TYR A 227 2.97 23.85 -17.98
CA TYR A 227 1.82 23.09 -18.49
C TYR A 227 1.59 23.35 -19.98
N THR A 228 2.63 23.65 -20.76
CA THR A 228 2.48 23.94 -22.19
C THR A 228 2.38 22.67 -23.01
N ASP A 229 1.71 22.71 -24.16
CA ASP A 229 1.63 21.57 -25.09
C ASP A 229 2.92 21.33 -25.91
N SER A 230 4.07 21.85 -25.47
CA SER A 230 5.31 21.79 -26.24
C SER A 230 5.94 20.40 -26.21
N VAL A 231 5.89 19.71 -27.35
CA VAL A 231 6.53 18.38 -27.56
C VAL A 231 7.79 18.46 -28.45
N LYS A 232 8.32 19.67 -28.67
CA LYS A 232 9.49 19.91 -29.52
C LYS A 232 10.45 20.92 -28.87
N PRO A 233 11.76 20.74 -29.02
CA PRO A 233 12.73 21.72 -28.56
C PRO A 233 12.66 23.04 -29.37
N PRO A 234 13.16 24.15 -28.83
CA PRO A 234 13.85 24.26 -27.53
C PRO A 234 12.87 24.21 -26.35
N PHE A 235 13.19 23.38 -25.35
CA PHE A 235 12.54 23.41 -24.04
C PHE A 235 13.20 24.51 -23.22
N GLN A 236 12.38 25.37 -22.63
CA GLN A 236 12.84 26.55 -21.91
C GLN A 236 11.90 26.84 -20.75
N PHE A 237 12.49 27.24 -19.64
CA PHE A 237 11.75 27.66 -18.48
C PHE A 237 10.81 28.85 -18.75
N THR A 238 9.69 28.89 -18.02
CA THR A 238 8.73 30.00 -18.06
C THR A 238 9.23 31.17 -17.21
N ALA A 239 9.77 32.21 -17.84
CA ALA A 239 10.27 33.39 -17.16
C ALA A 239 9.27 34.01 -16.16
N GLY A 240 9.74 34.42 -14.99
CA GLY A 240 8.95 35.09 -13.94
C GLY A 240 8.44 34.17 -12.83
N GLN A 241 8.77 32.87 -12.87
CA GLN A 241 8.38 31.88 -11.86
C GLN A 241 9.60 31.34 -11.07
N GLU A 242 10.80 31.84 -11.34
CA GLU A 242 12.08 31.42 -10.72
C GLU A 242 12.03 31.59 -9.20
N ASP A 243 11.61 32.77 -8.73
CA ASP A 243 11.56 33.10 -7.30
C ASP A 243 10.61 32.18 -6.54
N ILE A 244 9.50 31.79 -7.17
CA ILE A 244 8.50 30.90 -6.58
C ILE A 244 9.06 29.48 -6.48
N PHE A 245 9.66 28.99 -7.56
CA PHE A 245 10.31 27.68 -7.57
C PHE A 245 11.41 27.60 -6.51
N GLN A 246 12.29 28.60 -6.45
CA GLN A 246 13.36 28.67 -5.46
C GLN A 246 12.82 28.74 -4.03
N PHE A 247 11.76 29.53 -3.80
CA PHE A 247 11.14 29.68 -2.49
C PHE A 247 10.57 28.37 -1.96
N PHE A 248 9.72 27.69 -2.74
CA PHE A 248 9.12 26.43 -2.32
C PHE A 248 10.12 25.29 -2.27
N GLY A 249 11.00 25.16 -3.26
CA GLY A 249 12.03 24.12 -3.25
C GLY A 249 12.96 24.26 -2.05
N GLY A 250 13.42 25.49 -1.76
CA GLY A 250 14.25 25.77 -0.58
C GLY A 250 13.53 25.47 0.73
N PHE A 251 12.22 25.74 0.79
CA PHE A 251 11.37 25.39 1.92
C PHE A 251 11.33 23.87 2.17
N ILE A 252 11.03 23.09 1.13
CA ILE A 252 10.91 21.64 1.20
C ILE A 252 12.24 21.00 1.64
N LEU A 253 13.35 21.43 1.04
CA LEU A 253 14.68 20.88 1.33
C LEU A 253 15.13 21.20 2.76
N ARG A 254 14.87 22.43 3.24
CA ARG A 254 15.23 22.82 4.61
C ARG A 254 14.51 21.96 5.66
N ASP A 255 13.28 21.54 5.38
CA ASP A 255 12.46 20.77 6.31
C ASP A 255 12.63 19.24 6.09
N GLY A 256 13.70 18.83 5.39
CA GLY A 256 14.14 17.44 5.25
C GLY A 256 13.42 16.65 4.16
N GLY A 257 12.70 17.34 3.26
CA GLY A 257 12.11 16.75 2.05
C GLY A 257 13.11 16.56 0.92
N GLU A 258 12.60 16.13 -0.23
CA GLU A 258 13.39 15.96 -1.47
C GLU A 258 12.62 16.48 -2.70
N ILE A 259 13.36 16.75 -3.78
CA ILE A 259 12.80 17.17 -5.06
C ILE A 259 13.13 16.11 -6.12
N GLY A 260 12.11 15.57 -6.76
CA GLY A 260 12.18 14.62 -7.87
C GLY A 260 11.62 15.20 -9.18
N LEU A 261 11.41 14.32 -10.14
CA LEU A 261 11.05 14.64 -11.52
C LEU A 261 9.63 14.18 -11.84
N HIS A 262 8.82 15.02 -12.50
CA HIS A 262 7.45 14.67 -12.92
C HIS A 262 7.17 15.01 -14.39
N GLY A 263 8.19 14.92 -15.25
CA GLY A 263 8.07 15.37 -16.64
C GLY A 263 8.17 16.89 -16.77
N TYR A 264 8.64 17.37 -17.92
CA TYR A 264 8.91 18.80 -18.12
C TYR A 264 7.64 19.66 -18.12
N ASN A 265 6.63 19.23 -18.87
CA ASN A 265 5.41 19.99 -19.13
C ASN A 265 4.12 19.22 -18.82
N HIS A 266 4.18 18.27 -17.89
CA HIS A 266 3.06 17.42 -17.51
C HIS A 266 2.43 16.67 -18.70
N ILE A 267 3.26 16.08 -19.57
CA ILE A 267 2.84 15.18 -20.65
C ILE A 267 3.48 13.80 -20.43
N PRO A 268 2.70 12.69 -20.44
CA PRO A 268 3.26 11.35 -20.28
C PRO A 268 4.26 10.98 -21.39
N PHE A 269 5.28 10.22 -21.02
CA PHE A 269 6.30 9.74 -21.96
C PHE A 269 5.82 8.48 -22.69
N CYS A 270 5.03 8.71 -23.73
CA CYS A 270 4.55 7.72 -24.68
C CYS A 270 4.66 8.27 -26.10
N MET A 271 5.07 7.42 -27.04
CA MET A 271 5.16 7.80 -28.44
C MET A 271 3.75 7.95 -29.03
N GLU A 272 3.61 8.78 -30.06
CA GLU A 272 2.35 8.95 -30.79
C GLU A 272 1.76 7.60 -31.26
N GLY A 273 2.62 6.67 -31.67
CA GLY A 273 2.24 5.33 -32.13
C GLY A 273 1.64 4.43 -31.04
N ASP A 274 1.84 4.75 -29.75
CA ASP A 274 1.25 4.00 -28.63
C ASP A 274 -0.24 4.33 -28.46
N GLY A 275 -0.68 5.49 -28.94
CA GLY A 275 -2.08 5.94 -28.83
C GLY A 275 -2.54 6.30 -27.42
N ILE A 276 -1.67 6.21 -26.41
CA ILE A 276 -2.03 6.36 -24.99
C ILE A 276 -2.30 7.82 -24.63
N ASN A 277 -1.45 8.76 -25.05
CA ASN A 277 -1.60 10.18 -24.73
C ASN A 277 -2.95 10.72 -25.24
N GLN A 278 -3.38 10.26 -26.41
CA GLN A 278 -4.63 10.68 -27.05
C GLN A 278 -5.88 10.22 -26.28
N LEU A 279 -5.81 9.13 -25.50
CA LEU A 279 -6.93 8.67 -24.66
C LEU A 279 -7.30 9.67 -23.58
N LEU A 280 -6.34 10.50 -23.15
CA LEU A 280 -6.49 11.53 -22.13
C LEU A 280 -6.28 12.94 -22.69
N GLU A 281 -6.39 13.12 -24.01
CA GLU A 281 -6.26 14.41 -24.69
C GLU A 281 -4.90 15.10 -24.52
N TYR A 282 -3.84 14.35 -24.18
CA TYR A 282 -2.48 14.88 -24.15
C TYR A 282 -1.89 15.06 -25.55
N PRO A 283 -1.00 16.04 -25.75
CA PRO A 283 -0.17 16.12 -26.95
C PRO A 283 0.71 14.87 -27.12
N SER A 284 1.02 14.54 -28.37
CA SER A 284 1.74 13.32 -28.72
C SER A 284 3.23 13.57 -28.98
N TRP A 285 4.09 12.74 -28.40
CA TRP A 285 5.52 12.77 -28.69
C TRP A 285 5.80 12.08 -30.02
N THR A 286 6.44 12.80 -30.94
CA THR A 286 6.85 12.27 -32.27
C THR A 286 8.30 11.80 -32.30
N SER A 287 9.05 11.98 -31.21
CA SER A 287 10.46 11.60 -31.11
C SER A 287 10.84 11.27 -29.68
N GLU A 288 11.49 10.12 -29.50
CA GLU A 288 12.14 9.74 -28.24
C GLU A 288 13.14 10.80 -27.78
N SER A 289 13.99 11.30 -28.70
CA SER A 289 14.99 12.32 -28.38
C SER A 289 14.39 13.62 -27.82
N HIS A 290 13.14 13.94 -28.17
CA HIS A 290 12.44 15.10 -27.62
C HIS A 290 11.96 14.82 -26.18
N MET A 291 11.45 13.61 -25.89
CA MET A 291 11.14 13.20 -24.51
C MET A 291 12.40 13.21 -23.63
N GLN A 292 13.51 12.67 -24.14
CA GLN A 292 14.78 12.63 -23.43
C GLN A 292 15.33 14.05 -23.17
N SER A 293 15.21 14.94 -24.16
CA SER A 293 15.64 16.34 -24.02
C SER A 293 14.75 17.12 -23.05
N SER A 294 13.45 16.83 -22.98
CA SER A 294 12.54 17.53 -22.07
C SER A 294 12.82 17.17 -20.61
N ILE A 295 12.98 15.88 -20.29
CA ILE A 295 13.34 15.47 -18.92
C ILE A 295 14.76 15.92 -18.52
N SER A 296 15.69 15.97 -19.47
CA SER A 296 17.03 16.52 -19.24
C SER A 296 17.00 18.01 -18.92
N GLU A 297 16.11 18.77 -19.57
CA GLU A 297 15.91 20.18 -19.27
C GLU A 297 15.36 20.37 -17.85
N LEU A 298 14.33 19.62 -17.44
CA LEU A 298 13.81 19.65 -16.07
C LEU A 298 14.91 19.33 -15.04
N ASN A 299 15.71 18.30 -15.29
CA ASN A 299 16.83 17.96 -14.41
C ASN A 299 17.85 19.10 -14.32
N ARG A 300 18.22 19.71 -15.47
CA ARG A 300 19.11 20.87 -15.52
C ARG A 300 18.51 22.06 -14.75
N PHE A 301 17.21 22.29 -14.88
CA PHE A 301 16.49 23.37 -14.22
C PHE A 301 16.53 23.20 -12.70
N ILE A 302 16.15 22.04 -12.16
CA ILE A 302 16.23 21.75 -10.72
C ILE A 302 17.65 22.01 -10.19
N LEU A 303 18.66 21.46 -10.85
CA LEU A 303 20.07 21.59 -10.44
C LEU A 303 20.61 23.01 -10.54
N SER A 304 20.02 23.86 -11.39
CA SER A 304 20.41 25.27 -11.49
C SER A 304 20.03 26.09 -10.25
N PHE A 305 18.95 25.71 -9.55
CA PHE A 305 18.53 26.32 -8.29
C PHE A 305 19.06 25.59 -7.06
N PHE A 306 19.19 24.26 -7.14
CA PHE A 306 19.61 23.41 -6.03
C PHE A 306 20.73 22.43 -6.45
N PRO A 307 21.98 22.90 -6.60
CA PRO A 307 23.09 22.09 -7.13
C PRO A 307 23.43 20.83 -6.31
N ASP A 308 23.09 20.83 -5.01
CA ASP A 308 23.37 19.71 -4.10
C ASP A 308 22.25 18.64 -4.10
N VAL A 309 21.12 18.91 -4.75
CA VAL A 309 20.03 17.92 -4.89
C VAL A 309 20.45 16.85 -5.88
N LYS A 310 20.04 15.62 -5.61
CA LYS A 310 20.09 14.51 -6.56
C LYS A 310 18.65 14.12 -6.88
N PRO A 311 18.12 14.42 -8.07
CA PRO A 311 16.78 14.01 -8.46
C PRO A 311 16.70 12.49 -8.66
N GLN A 312 16.59 11.73 -7.57
CA GLN A 312 16.62 10.26 -7.59
C GLN A 312 15.27 9.62 -7.89
N VAL A 313 14.19 10.41 -7.87
CA VAL A 313 12.81 9.94 -7.95
C VAL A 313 12.17 10.48 -9.20
N TYR A 314 11.54 9.61 -9.98
CA TYR A 314 10.64 9.98 -11.07
C TYR A 314 9.24 9.47 -10.77
N VAL A 315 8.26 10.36 -10.90
CA VAL A 315 6.84 10.01 -10.88
C VAL A 315 6.32 10.15 -12.31
N PRO A 316 5.75 9.11 -12.92
CA PRO A 316 5.16 9.24 -14.25
C PRO A 316 3.94 10.17 -14.24
N VAL A 317 3.87 11.08 -15.21
CA VAL A 317 2.74 11.98 -15.41
C VAL A 317 1.46 11.19 -15.56
N SER A 318 0.43 11.54 -14.79
CA SER A 318 -0.87 10.85 -14.80
C SER A 318 -0.75 9.33 -14.58
N ASN A 319 0.31 8.91 -13.88
CA ASN A 319 0.65 7.52 -13.61
C ASN A 319 0.98 6.69 -14.87
N ILE A 320 1.21 7.34 -16.02
CA ILE A 320 1.48 6.71 -17.31
C ILE A 320 2.98 6.73 -17.61
N LEU A 321 3.55 5.56 -17.82
CA LEU A 321 4.89 5.38 -18.35
C LEU A 321 4.90 4.27 -19.40
N CYS A 322 5.19 4.62 -20.66
CA CYS A 322 5.35 3.62 -21.70
C CYS A 322 6.67 2.85 -21.54
N LYS A 323 6.68 1.60 -22.03
CA LYS A 323 7.79 0.67 -21.86
C LYS A 323 9.13 1.25 -22.33
N ASP A 324 9.16 1.82 -23.53
CA ASP A 324 10.39 2.40 -24.10
C ASP A 324 10.93 3.51 -23.20
N ALA A 325 10.04 4.36 -22.66
CA ALA A 325 10.40 5.39 -21.71
C ALA A 325 10.96 4.84 -20.40
N ARG A 326 10.33 3.80 -19.84
CA ARG A 326 10.87 3.11 -18.66
C ARG A 326 12.28 2.56 -18.89
N GLU A 327 12.61 2.14 -20.10
CA GLU A 327 13.93 1.58 -20.45
C GLU A 327 15.01 2.67 -20.60
N TRP A 328 14.75 3.76 -21.32
CA TRP A 328 15.79 4.79 -21.54
C TRP A 328 15.95 5.79 -20.40
N LEU A 329 14.93 5.96 -19.53
CA LEU A 329 14.94 6.99 -18.50
C LEU A 329 16.14 6.91 -17.53
N PRO A 330 16.56 5.74 -17.01
CA PRO A 330 17.74 5.64 -16.14
C PRO A 330 19.06 6.03 -16.83
N ALA A 331 19.13 5.87 -18.16
CA ALA A 331 20.30 6.26 -18.93
C ALA A 331 20.37 7.78 -19.15
N VAL A 332 19.22 8.44 -19.25
CA VAL A 332 19.11 9.89 -19.45
C VAL A 332 19.25 10.66 -18.15
N ILE A 333 18.76 10.12 -17.04
CA ILE A 333 18.90 10.67 -15.69
C ILE A 333 19.76 9.72 -14.84
N PRO A 334 21.11 9.87 -14.83
CA PRO A 334 22.00 8.93 -14.16
C PRO A 334 21.84 8.81 -12.64
N ASP A 335 21.27 9.82 -12.00
CA ASP A 335 20.97 9.82 -10.55
C ASP A 335 19.64 9.12 -10.22
N LEU A 336 18.80 8.80 -11.22
CA LEU A 336 17.52 8.14 -11.02
C LEU A 336 17.71 6.77 -10.38
N ARG A 337 17.01 6.53 -9.27
CA ARG A 337 17.00 5.25 -8.56
C ARG A 337 15.59 4.73 -8.32
N VAL A 338 14.58 5.59 -8.38
CA VAL A 338 13.22 5.26 -7.97
C VAL A 338 12.22 5.69 -9.03
N ILE A 339 11.30 4.80 -9.37
CA ILE A 339 10.10 5.17 -10.11
C ILE A 339 8.90 4.93 -9.19
N ALA A 340 8.13 5.98 -8.96
CA ALA A 340 6.99 5.98 -8.05
C ALA A 340 5.69 6.21 -8.80
N SER A 341 5.20 5.18 -9.50
CA SER A 341 3.90 5.17 -10.16
C SER A 341 2.81 4.75 -9.17
N VAL A 342 1.88 3.84 -9.52
CA VAL A 342 0.74 3.45 -8.69
C VAL A 342 0.72 1.97 -8.36
N TYR A 343 0.20 1.64 -7.18
CA TYR A 343 0.08 0.26 -6.70
C TYR A 343 -1.16 -0.43 -7.28
N LEU A 344 -2.25 0.32 -7.36
CA LEU A 344 -3.55 -0.11 -7.88
C LEU A 344 -3.83 0.61 -9.20
N PRO A 345 -4.39 -0.08 -10.20
CA PRO A 345 -4.81 0.57 -11.44
C PRO A 345 -6.01 1.49 -11.20
N ASP A 346 -6.07 2.59 -11.94
CA ASP A 346 -7.32 3.32 -12.12
C ASP A 346 -8.17 2.59 -13.17
N ALA A 347 -9.49 2.59 -12.97
CA ALA A 347 -10.40 2.04 -13.96
C ALA A 347 -10.29 2.87 -15.25
N GLU A 348 -10.20 2.19 -16.40
CA GLU A 348 -10.30 2.80 -17.74
C GLU A 348 -9.12 3.69 -18.18
N VAL A 349 -8.15 3.93 -17.30
CA VAL A 349 -6.96 4.74 -17.61
C VAL A 349 -5.71 3.85 -17.61
N PRO A 350 -4.90 3.82 -18.68
CA PRO A 350 -3.62 3.14 -18.66
C PRO A 350 -2.75 3.70 -17.53
N ALA A 351 -2.12 2.82 -16.77
CA ALA A 351 -1.16 3.23 -15.74
C ALA A 351 0.00 2.25 -15.70
N TYR A 352 1.18 2.75 -15.33
CA TYR A 352 2.30 1.90 -14.98
C TYR A 352 2.08 1.38 -13.56
N VAL A 353 1.42 0.22 -13.45
CA VAL A 353 1.13 -0.44 -12.17
C VAL A 353 2.37 -1.18 -11.69
N GLN A 354 2.76 -0.98 -10.43
CA GLN A 354 4.00 -1.52 -9.86
C GLN A 354 3.75 -2.36 -8.61
N GLU A 355 4.70 -3.26 -8.31
CA GLU A 355 4.89 -3.83 -6.97
C GLU A 355 5.99 -3.06 -6.22
N PHE A 356 6.15 -3.31 -4.92
CA PHE A 356 7.33 -2.85 -4.19
C PHE A 356 8.49 -3.80 -4.44
N GLU A 357 9.40 -3.44 -5.36
CA GLU A 357 10.50 -4.32 -5.74
C GLU A 357 11.79 -3.57 -6.13
N GLU A 358 12.90 -4.28 -6.09
CA GLU A 358 14.13 -3.89 -6.80
C GLU A 358 14.11 -4.56 -8.18
N ALA A 359 13.87 -3.78 -9.23
CA ALA A 359 13.83 -4.27 -10.60
C ALA A 359 15.21 -4.74 -11.08
N SER A 360 15.24 -5.58 -12.12
CA SER A 360 16.48 -6.19 -12.62
C SER A 360 17.53 -5.19 -13.15
N ASP A 361 17.12 -3.97 -13.48
CA ASP A 361 17.99 -2.88 -13.91
C ASP A 361 18.50 -2.00 -12.75
N GLY A 362 18.15 -2.35 -11.51
CA GLY A 362 18.56 -1.66 -10.29
C GLY A 362 17.69 -0.45 -9.93
N ILE A 363 16.65 -0.14 -10.71
CA ILE A 363 15.61 0.82 -10.32
C ILE A 363 14.72 0.17 -9.25
N ILE A 364 14.36 0.95 -8.25
CA ILE A 364 13.43 0.53 -7.20
C ILE A 364 12.04 1.05 -7.57
N GLU A 365 11.09 0.13 -7.65
CA GLU A 365 9.69 0.43 -7.87
C GLU A 365 9.07 0.74 -6.48
N PHE A 366 8.59 1.97 -6.29
CA PHE A 366 7.97 2.44 -5.04
C PHE A 366 6.59 3.05 -5.34
N PRO A 367 5.55 2.22 -5.56
CA PRO A 367 4.24 2.73 -5.93
C PRO A 367 3.57 3.61 -4.86
N ARG A 368 2.73 4.52 -5.34
CA ARG A 368 1.75 5.29 -4.56
C ARG A 368 0.45 4.49 -4.40
N ILE A 369 -0.14 4.50 -3.21
CA ILE A 369 -1.29 3.63 -2.86
C ILE A 369 -2.58 4.43 -2.78
N THR A 370 -2.54 5.61 -2.15
CA THR A 370 -3.72 6.46 -1.93
C THR A 370 -3.47 7.87 -2.43
N SER A 371 -4.54 8.66 -2.65
CA SER A 371 -4.39 10.00 -3.20
C SER A 371 -5.43 11.00 -2.70
N GLY A 372 -5.11 12.28 -2.90
CA GLY A 372 -6.00 13.42 -2.72
C GLY A 372 -6.24 13.82 -1.26
N TYR A 373 -6.81 15.01 -1.06
CA TYR A 373 -7.10 15.54 0.28
C TYR A 373 -8.28 14.85 0.98
N MET A 374 -9.10 14.11 0.23
CA MET A 374 -10.29 13.45 0.74
C MET A 374 -10.34 11.98 0.31
N PRO A 375 -9.49 11.11 0.90
CA PRO A 375 -9.46 9.70 0.54
C PRO A 375 -10.81 9.02 0.75
N ASN A 376 -11.28 8.35 -0.30
CA ASN A 376 -12.54 7.63 -0.28
C ASN A 376 -12.41 6.28 0.47
N ASP A 377 -13.52 5.56 0.59
CA ASP A 377 -13.56 4.29 1.31
C ASP A 377 -12.66 3.21 0.70
N TYR A 378 -12.55 3.17 -0.64
CA TYR A 378 -11.66 2.26 -1.36
C TYR A 378 -10.17 2.54 -1.05
N MET A 379 -9.78 3.81 -0.97
CA MET A 379 -8.41 4.19 -0.59
C MET A 379 -8.10 3.82 0.86
N LYS A 380 -9.07 3.93 1.78
CA LYS A 380 -8.89 3.48 3.16
C LYS A 380 -8.75 1.96 3.25
N TRP A 381 -9.53 1.22 2.46
CA TRP A 381 -9.40 -0.22 2.30
C TRP A 381 -8.01 -0.63 1.78
N ALA A 382 -7.52 0.04 0.73
CA ALA A 382 -6.18 -0.18 0.21
C ALA A 382 -5.09 0.13 1.26
N ALA A 383 -5.24 1.25 1.99
CA ALA A 383 -4.28 1.64 3.02
C ALA A 383 -4.19 0.62 4.16
N VAL A 384 -5.32 0.13 4.69
CA VAL A 384 -5.30 -0.83 5.80
C VAL A 384 -4.73 -2.19 5.38
N ASN A 385 -4.97 -2.62 4.14
CA ASN A 385 -4.36 -3.83 3.59
C ASN A 385 -2.84 -3.69 3.45
N GLU A 386 -2.35 -2.55 2.97
CA GLU A 386 -0.90 -2.32 2.82
C GLU A 386 -0.18 -2.10 4.16
N LEU A 387 -0.87 -1.54 5.17
CA LEU A 387 -0.38 -1.54 6.54
C LEU A 387 -0.24 -2.96 7.09
N GLY A 388 -1.16 -3.86 6.77
CA GLY A 388 -1.11 -5.25 7.20
C GLY A 388 -0.19 -6.17 6.39
N LEU A 389 0.24 -5.76 5.20
CA LEU A 389 1.12 -6.57 4.33
C LEU A 389 2.57 -6.09 4.36
N HIS A 390 2.80 -4.83 3.98
CA HIS A 390 4.13 -4.26 3.84
C HIS A 390 4.48 -3.28 4.94
N TYR A 391 3.51 -2.95 5.81
CA TYR A 391 3.61 -1.86 6.78
C TYR A 391 3.99 -0.54 6.09
N VAL A 392 3.31 -0.25 4.98
CA VAL A 392 3.56 0.92 4.12
C VAL A 392 2.36 1.86 4.10
N PHE A 393 2.65 3.16 4.15
CA PHE A 393 1.74 4.22 3.78
C PHE A 393 2.38 5.05 2.65
N SER A 394 1.73 5.13 1.50
CA SER A 394 2.22 5.88 0.34
C SER A 394 1.07 6.70 -0.24
N HIS A 395 1.16 8.02 -0.10
CA HIS A 395 0.06 8.93 -0.40
C HIS A 395 0.53 10.14 -1.21
N PHE A 396 -0.26 10.60 -2.18
CA PHE A 396 0.04 11.78 -2.97
C PHE A 396 -1.13 12.76 -3.08
N ILE A 397 -0.82 14.03 -3.26
CA ILE A 397 -1.79 15.10 -3.54
C ILE A 397 -1.26 15.97 -4.68
N HIS A 398 -2.16 16.68 -5.36
CA HIS A 398 -1.76 17.82 -6.19
C HIS A 398 -2.20 19.13 -5.52
N PRO A 399 -1.38 20.19 -5.53
CA PRO A 399 -1.78 21.48 -4.97
C PRO A 399 -2.99 22.11 -5.68
N ASP A 400 -3.09 21.95 -7.00
CA ASP A 400 -4.12 22.52 -7.86
C ASP A 400 -5.49 21.84 -7.73
N ASP A 401 -5.56 20.62 -7.17
CA ASP A 401 -6.83 19.95 -6.85
C ASP A 401 -7.74 20.83 -5.97
N VAL A 402 -7.16 21.75 -5.17
CA VAL A 402 -7.90 22.70 -4.35
C VAL A 402 -8.73 23.68 -5.21
N LEU A 403 -8.31 23.95 -6.44
CA LEU A 403 -8.95 24.87 -7.39
C LEU A 403 -9.92 24.17 -8.35
N ASP A 404 -9.84 22.84 -8.47
CA ASP A 404 -10.69 22.05 -9.37
C ASP A 404 -11.97 21.58 -8.66
N SER A 405 -13.13 22.11 -9.07
CA SER A 405 -14.43 21.80 -8.44
C SER A 405 -14.85 20.33 -8.57
N TYR A 406 -14.37 19.62 -9.58
CA TYR A 406 -14.64 18.20 -9.76
C TYR A 406 -13.76 17.38 -8.81
N ARG A 407 -12.45 17.64 -8.78
CA ARG A 407 -11.50 16.92 -7.92
C ARG A 407 -11.71 17.21 -6.44
N ASN A 408 -12.02 18.45 -6.07
CA ASN A 408 -12.38 18.82 -4.69
C ASN A 408 -13.85 18.53 -4.32
N GLN A 409 -14.66 18.01 -5.23
CA GLN A 409 -16.07 17.69 -5.01
C GLN A 409 -16.89 18.90 -4.47
N GLY A 410 -16.53 20.11 -4.88
CA GLY A 410 -17.12 21.37 -4.40
C GLY A 410 -16.74 21.76 -2.96
N SER A 411 -15.75 21.11 -2.35
CA SER A 411 -15.37 21.32 -0.95
C SER A 411 -14.49 22.56 -0.76
N SER A 412 -14.61 23.19 0.41
CA SER A 412 -13.69 24.27 0.83
C SER A 412 -12.32 23.71 1.23
N TRP A 413 -11.27 24.53 1.13
CA TRP A 413 -9.92 24.17 1.63
C TRP A 413 -9.94 23.75 3.10
N THR A 414 -10.65 24.48 3.96
CA THR A 414 -10.77 24.13 5.39
C THR A 414 -11.35 22.74 5.60
N HIS A 415 -12.33 22.33 4.79
CA HIS A 415 -12.89 20.98 4.87
C HIS A 415 -11.89 19.93 4.39
N MET A 416 -11.31 20.12 3.20
CA MET A 416 -10.31 19.21 2.63
C MET A 416 -9.12 18.99 3.58
N ARG A 417 -8.57 20.07 4.12
CA ARG A 417 -7.49 20.04 5.11
C ARG A 417 -7.88 19.23 6.36
N LYS A 418 -9.11 19.42 6.86
CA LYS A 418 -9.60 18.67 8.02
C LYS A 418 -9.68 17.18 7.71
N VAL A 419 -10.25 16.81 6.56
CA VAL A 419 -10.38 15.40 6.14
C VAL A 419 -9.00 14.75 5.98
N LEU A 420 -8.05 15.43 5.32
CA LEU A 420 -6.67 14.95 5.19
C LEU A 420 -6.02 14.74 6.57
N ASN A 421 -6.17 15.73 7.47
CA ASN A 421 -5.63 15.62 8.83
C ASN A 421 -6.24 14.43 9.60
N ASP A 422 -7.55 14.20 9.49
CA ASP A 422 -8.23 13.11 10.19
C ASP A 422 -7.82 11.75 9.61
N PHE A 423 -7.64 11.67 8.29
CA PHE A 423 -7.11 10.48 7.63
C PHE A 423 -5.70 10.15 8.10
N LEU A 424 -4.79 11.13 8.12
CA LEU A 424 -3.44 10.94 8.64
C LEU A 424 -3.46 10.55 10.12
N LEU A 425 -4.32 11.17 10.94
CA LEU A 425 -4.46 10.80 12.35
C LEU A 425 -4.86 9.33 12.51
N TRP A 426 -5.79 8.84 11.69
CA TRP A 426 -6.18 7.43 11.67
C TRP A 426 -4.99 6.53 11.28
N ILE A 427 -4.28 6.85 10.20
CA ILE A 427 -3.10 6.09 9.73
C ILE A 427 -2.01 6.01 10.81
N TYR A 428 -1.61 7.13 11.42
CA TYR A 428 -0.57 7.14 12.45
C TYR A 428 -1.01 6.50 13.77
N SER A 429 -2.32 6.44 14.02
CA SER A 429 -2.86 5.68 15.16
C SER A 429 -2.86 4.18 14.87
N ALA A 430 -3.14 3.79 13.62
CA ALA A 430 -3.15 2.41 13.15
C ALA A 430 -1.74 1.81 13.07
N ALA A 431 -0.73 2.62 12.74
CA ALA A 431 0.63 2.18 12.47
C ALA A 431 1.69 2.85 13.38
N PRO A 432 1.64 2.62 14.71
CA PRO A 432 2.64 3.17 15.62
C PRO A 432 4.04 2.63 15.29
N GLY A 433 5.01 3.54 15.16
CA GLY A 433 6.38 3.18 14.79
C GLY A 433 6.64 3.17 13.27
N ILE A 434 5.63 3.50 12.44
CA ILE A 434 5.85 3.70 11.01
C ILE A 434 6.85 4.84 10.77
N ARG A 435 7.81 4.63 9.85
CA ARG A 435 8.89 5.60 9.62
C ARG A 435 8.52 6.61 8.53
N ASN A 436 8.61 7.89 8.86
CA ASN A 436 8.46 8.96 7.86
C ASN A 436 9.74 9.16 7.07
N LEU A 437 9.66 8.86 5.78
CA LEU A 437 10.77 8.81 4.86
C LEU A 437 10.46 9.68 3.64
N THR A 438 11.50 10.19 3.00
CA THR A 438 11.37 10.63 1.60
C THR A 438 11.18 9.41 0.70
N ALA A 439 10.73 9.56 -0.54
CA ALA A 439 10.55 8.46 -1.48
C ALA A 439 11.87 7.75 -1.78
N SER A 440 13.00 8.47 -1.91
CA SER A 440 14.33 7.84 -2.01
C SER A 440 14.67 7.00 -0.77
N GLN A 441 14.31 7.48 0.42
CA GLN A 441 14.52 6.73 1.67
C GLN A 441 13.58 5.52 1.79
N GLY A 442 12.33 5.64 1.35
CA GLY A 442 11.36 4.56 1.25
C GLY A 442 11.82 3.47 0.28
N ALA A 443 12.35 3.86 -0.89
CA ALA A 443 12.93 2.94 -1.85
C ALA A 443 14.13 2.17 -1.28
N MET A 444 15.02 2.83 -0.54
CA MET A 444 16.08 2.11 0.18
C MET A 444 15.53 1.12 1.23
N ALA A 445 14.35 1.37 1.79
CA ALA A 445 13.67 0.41 2.67
C ALA A 445 13.12 -0.79 1.89
N VAL A 446 12.54 -0.55 0.69
CA VAL A 446 12.12 -1.62 -0.24
C VAL A 446 13.30 -2.51 -0.61
N GLN A 447 14.47 -1.93 -0.91
CA GLN A 447 15.65 -2.72 -1.26
C GLN A 447 16.11 -3.64 -0.11
N ARG A 448 16.02 -3.18 1.14
CA ARG A 448 16.30 -4.05 2.31
C ARG A 448 15.27 -5.16 2.45
N TYR A 449 13.98 -4.82 2.30
CA TYR A 449 12.88 -5.76 2.32
C TYR A 449 13.01 -6.84 1.24
N ALA A 450 13.32 -6.44 0.01
CA ALA A 450 13.44 -7.35 -1.14
C ALA A 450 14.62 -8.33 -1.02
N ARG A 451 15.64 -7.98 -0.25
CA ARG A 451 16.88 -8.78 -0.10
C ARG A 451 16.91 -9.63 1.16
N VAL A 452 16.15 -9.27 2.20
CA VAL A 452 16.19 -9.99 3.47
C VAL A 452 15.37 -11.27 3.39
N ILE A 453 15.98 -12.41 3.73
CA ILE A 453 15.31 -13.70 3.81
C ILE A 453 15.36 -14.16 5.27
N PRO A 454 14.22 -14.15 5.99
CA PRO A 454 14.18 -14.60 7.37
C PRO A 454 14.03 -16.12 7.47
N ASN A 455 14.79 -16.71 8.38
CA ASN A 455 14.58 -18.06 8.90
C ASN A 455 14.41 -17.98 10.40
N TYR A 456 13.37 -18.61 10.96
CA TYR A 456 13.14 -18.57 12.39
C TYR A 456 12.66 -19.90 12.97
N GLU A 457 13.02 -20.12 14.22
CA GLU A 457 12.56 -21.22 15.06
C GLU A 457 12.01 -20.63 16.34
N CYS A 458 10.77 -20.95 16.68
CA CYS A 458 10.13 -20.48 17.90
C CYS A 458 9.65 -21.64 18.76
N ASP A 459 9.73 -21.45 20.08
CA ASP A 459 9.05 -22.27 21.08
C ASP A 459 8.24 -21.39 22.05
N ALA A 460 7.73 -21.97 23.13
CA ALA A 460 6.91 -21.25 24.11
C ALA A 460 7.67 -20.20 24.95
N LYS A 461 9.01 -20.16 24.88
CA LYS A 461 9.87 -19.28 25.67
C LYS A 461 10.60 -18.27 24.81
N GLU A 462 11.00 -18.63 23.60
CA GLU A 462 11.76 -17.75 22.73
C GLU A 462 11.51 -18.01 21.25
N CYS A 463 11.76 -17.00 20.43
CA CYS A 463 11.94 -17.16 19.00
C CYS A 463 13.31 -16.65 18.56
N ARG A 464 14.01 -17.47 17.77
CA ARG A 464 15.32 -17.17 17.20
C ARG A 464 15.16 -16.90 15.72
N LEU A 465 15.53 -15.70 15.31
CA LEU A 465 15.45 -15.23 13.93
C LEU A 465 16.86 -15.05 13.37
N SER A 466 17.11 -15.62 12.20
CA SER A 466 18.35 -15.50 11.43
C SER A 466 18.03 -14.90 10.05
N LEU A 467 18.84 -13.94 9.61
CA LEU A 467 18.55 -13.09 8.46
C LEU A 467 19.64 -13.22 7.40
N GLU A 468 19.33 -13.87 6.29
CA GLU A 468 20.16 -13.80 5.09
C GLU A 468 19.90 -12.48 4.36
N GLY A 469 20.92 -11.92 3.71
CA GLY A 469 20.81 -10.65 2.99
C GLY A 469 20.64 -9.41 3.89
N PHE A 470 20.83 -9.55 5.20
CA PHE A 470 20.84 -8.43 6.15
C PHE A 470 21.96 -7.44 5.80
N TYR A 471 21.66 -6.14 5.89
CA TYR A 471 22.61 -5.07 5.59
C TYR A 471 22.93 -4.25 6.84
N ASP A 472 21.97 -3.49 7.34
CA ASP A 472 22.13 -2.63 8.53
C ASP A 472 20.91 -2.70 9.49
N SER A 473 19.72 -2.93 8.94
CA SER A 473 18.46 -3.05 9.65
C SER A 473 17.45 -3.80 8.78
N ALA A 474 16.53 -4.50 9.43
CA ALA A 474 15.38 -5.10 8.76
C ALA A 474 14.15 -5.00 9.67
N TRP A 475 12.97 -4.94 9.07
CA TRP A 475 11.72 -4.77 9.79
C TRP A 475 10.79 -5.95 9.53
N PHE A 476 10.06 -6.36 10.55
CA PHE A 476 9.14 -7.48 10.48
C PHE A 476 7.84 -7.15 11.19
N LEU A 477 6.74 -7.71 10.71
CA LEU A 477 5.56 -7.90 11.53
C LEU A 477 5.66 -9.28 12.20
N LEU A 478 5.49 -9.27 13.52
CA LEU A 478 5.34 -10.46 14.35
C LEU A 478 3.87 -10.53 14.77
N ARG A 479 3.18 -11.62 14.39
CA ARG A 479 1.90 -11.99 14.99
C ARG A 479 2.09 -13.10 16.01
N THR A 480 1.68 -12.86 17.25
CA THR A 480 1.66 -13.88 18.30
C THR A 480 0.81 -13.47 19.50
N GLN A 481 0.15 -14.43 20.12
CA GLN A 481 -0.50 -14.27 21.42
C GLN A 481 0.51 -14.28 22.59
N MET A 482 1.74 -14.75 22.35
CA MET A 482 2.78 -14.78 23.36
C MET A 482 3.39 -13.38 23.53
N ARG A 483 3.33 -12.84 24.74
CA ARG A 483 3.81 -11.47 24.99
C ARG A 483 5.35 -11.39 24.93
N PRO A 484 5.94 -10.64 23.98
CA PRO A 484 7.37 -10.40 23.94
C PRO A 484 7.80 -9.59 25.17
N GLN A 485 8.89 -10.01 25.83
CA GLN A 485 9.44 -9.36 27.04
C GLN A 485 10.79 -8.70 26.79
N ASN A 486 11.67 -9.39 26.04
CA ASN A 486 13.02 -8.93 25.75
C ASN A 486 13.39 -9.27 24.30
N VAL A 487 14.15 -8.37 23.68
CA VAL A 487 14.71 -8.59 22.34
C VAL A 487 16.21 -8.35 22.39
N VAL A 488 16.99 -9.35 21.98
CA VAL A 488 18.44 -9.24 21.80
C VAL A 488 18.70 -8.88 20.34
N ASN A 489 19.59 -7.91 20.09
CA ASN A 489 19.94 -7.40 18.77
C ASN A 489 18.76 -6.83 17.97
N GLY A 490 17.76 -6.28 18.66
CA GLY A 490 16.61 -5.68 18.02
C GLY A 490 15.77 -4.87 19.01
N SER A 491 14.65 -4.35 18.52
CA SER A 491 13.61 -3.71 19.32
C SER A 491 12.24 -4.16 18.84
N ILE A 492 11.26 -4.16 19.74
CA ILE A 492 9.89 -4.54 19.42
C ILE A 492 8.90 -3.56 20.05
N SER A 493 7.87 -3.21 19.30
CA SER A 493 6.76 -2.38 19.78
C SER A 493 5.43 -3.00 19.40
N ARG A 494 4.47 -2.98 20.33
CA ARG A 494 3.11 -3.46 20.07
C ARG A 494 2.39 -2.48 19.13
N ILE A 495 1.76 -3.02 18.09
CA ILE A 495 0.92 -2.28 17.14
C ILE A 495 -0.55 -2.41 17.53
N ALA A 496 -1.00 -3.66 17.62
CA ALA A 496 -2.34 -4.05 18.01
C ALA A 496 -2.25 -5.34 18.84
N ASP A 497 -3.37 -5.99 19.14
CA ASP A 497 -3.42 -6.95 20.24
C ASP A 497 -2.29 -7.99 20.26
N ASP A 498 -2.21 -8.75 19.19
CA ASP A 498 -1.24 -9.80 18.90
C ASP A 498 -0.24 -9.40 17.80
N ILE A 499 -0.26 -8.15 17.33
CA ILE A 499 0.60 -7.65 16.25
C ILE A 499 1.69 -6.75 16.82
N TYR A 500 2.93 -7.03 16.45
CA TYR A 500 4.11 -6.29 16.89
C TYR A 500 4.98 -5.90 15.70
N LEU A 501 5.56 -4.70 15.76
CA LEU A 501 6.61 -4.24 14.86
C LEU A 501 7.96 -4.61 15.45
N LEU A 502 8.72 -5.45 14.76
CA LEU A 502 10.07 -5.86 15.13
C LEU A 502 11.09 -5.15 14.24
N GLU A 503 12.08 -4.53 14.87
CA GLU A 503 13.30 -4.03 14.24
C GLU A 503 14.45 -5.00 14.55
N ALA A 504 15.04 -5.59 13.52
CA ALA A 504 16.29 -6.32 13.61
C ALA A 504 17.47 -5.36 13.40
N LYS A 505 18.43 -5.39 14.33
CA LYS A 505 19.68 -4.58 14.31
C LYS A 505 20.93 -5.43 14.08
N ALA A 506 20.76 -6.73 13.93
CA ALA A 506 21.81 -7.66 13.52
C ALA A 506 21.20 -8.85 12.78
N GLU A 507 22.05 -9.65 12.14
CA GLU A 507 21.68 -10.88 11.43
C GLU A 507 20.97 -11.91 12.29
N ASN A 508 21.24 -11.91 13.60
CA ASN A 508 20.65 -12.86 14.54
C ASN A 508 19.92 -12.09 15.65
N VAL A 509 18.61 -12.31 15.77
CA VAL A 509 17.71 -11.68 16.74
C VAL A 509 17.07 -12.75 17.60
N ILE A 510 16.97 -12.49 18.90
CA ILE A 510 16.28 -13.39 19.85
C ILE A 510 15.16 -12.61 20.51
N ILE A 511 13.94 -13.14 20.42
CA ILE A 511 12.74 -12.60 21.07
C ILE A 511 12.40 -13.55 22.21
N GLY A 512 12.50 -13.08 23.45
CA GLY A 512 12.05 -13.85 24.61
C GLY A 512 10.58 -13.55 24.92
N PHE A 513 9.81 -14.59 25.19
CA PHE A 513 8.42 -14.54 25.59
C PHE A 513 8.29 -14.71 27.11
N GLY A 514 7.37 -13.96 27.72
CA GLY A 514 7.02 -14.12 29.14
C GLY A 514 5.99 -15.23 29.31
N GLY A 515 6.16 -16.07 30.35
CA GLY A 515 5.28 -17.21 30.64
C GLY A 515 3.79 -16.86 30.76
N GLN A 516 2.99 -17.86 30.35
CA GLN A 516 1.59 -17.95 29.87
C GLN A 516 0.53 -16.85 30.15
N PRO A 517 -0.47 -16.72 29.24
CA PRO A 517 -1.55 -15.71 29.26
C PRO A 517 -2.28 -15.50 30.58
#